data_AF-A0A453AW08-F1
#
_entry.id   AF-A0A453AW08-F1
#
_cell.length_a   1.000
_cell.length_b   1.000
_cell.length_c   1.000
_cell.angle_alpha   90.00
_cell.angle_beta   90.00
_cell.angle_gamma   90.00
#
_symmetry.space_group_name_H-M   'P 1'
#
loop_
_entity.id
_entity.type
_entity.pdbx_description
1 polymer ?
#
loop_
_entity_poly.entity_id
_entity_poly.type
_entity_poly.pdbx_seq_one_letter_code
_entity_poly.pdbx_strand_id
1 'polypeptide(L)'
;MTKDLSQDGNFKDMHCDILVSTPLRLDHAIRKRDLDLSRVEYLVLDESDKLFELGFVEVIDSIVKACSNPSIIRSLFSATLPETIEALARTIMHDAVRIIVGRKNSASSMIKQKLIFAGTERGKLIALRQSFAEVCCDLSLAVSFSWFPCIRLF
;
A
#
# COMPACT_ATOMS: atom_id res chain seq x y z
N MET A 1 6.11 -0.34 -26.09
CA MET A 1 5.32 0.83 -26.53
C MET A 1 4.84 1.71 -25.36
N THR A 2 5.48 1.66 -24.18
CA THR A 2 5.05 2.45 -22.99
C THR A 2 6.25 2.93 -22.16
N LYS A 3 7.32 3.39 -22.83
CA LYS A 3 8.50 3.97 -22.15
C LYS A 3 8.68 5.47 -22.36
N ASP A 4 7.89 6.11 -23.22
CA ASP A 4 8.10 7.52 -23.60
C ASP A 4 7.21 8.53 -22.85
N LEU A 5 6.68 8.17 -21.67
CA LEU A 5 5.80 9.05 -20.88
C LEU A 5 6.49 9.63 -19.63
N SER A 6 7.82 9.65 -19.61
CA SER A 6 8.57 9.96 -18.39
C SER A 6 8.89 11.45 -18.19
N GLN A 7 8.52 12.40 -19.05
CA GLN A 7 8.88 13.81 -18.79
C GLN A 7 7.78 14.86 -18.94
N ASP A 8 6.80 14.70 -19.82
CA ASP A 8 5.71 15.68 -19.94
C ASP A 8 4.37 15.03 -19.57
N GLY A 9 3.93 15.23 -18.32
CA GLY A 9 2.70 14.66 -17.76
C GLY A 9 1.40 15.25 -18.33
N ASN A 10 1.31 15.39 -19.66
CA ASN A 10 0.13 15.89 -20.33
C ASN A 10 -0.78 14.71 -20.72
N PHE A 11 -1.88 14.53 -19.97
CA PHE A 11 -2.83 13.44 -20.16
C PHE A 11 -3.85 13.71 -21.29
N LYS A 12 -3.86 14.91 -21.90
CA LYS A 12 -4.91 15.37 -22.82
C LYS A 12 -5.00 14.59 -24.14
N ASP A 13 -3.88 14.07 -24.63
CA ASP A 13 -3.81 13.41 -25.94
C ASP A 13 -3.68 11.89 -25.84
N MET A 14 -3.77 11.34 -24.62
CA MET A 14 -3.60 9.91 -24.36
C MET A 14 -4.93 9.21 -24.15
N HIS A 15 -5.29 8.35 -25.10
CA HIS A 15 -6.35 7.36 -24.86
C HIS A 15 -5.82 6.31 -23.88
N CYS A 16 -6.48 6.17 -22.73
CA CYS A 16 -6.08 5.28 -21.66
C CYS A 16 -7.30 4.52 -21.15
N ASP A 17 -7.29 3.20 -21.32
CA ASP A 17 -8.35 2.32 -20.81
C ASP A 17 -8.13 1.96 -19.34
N ILE A 18 -6.87 1.91 -18.89
CA ILE A 18 -6.48 1.52 -17.53
C ILE A 18 -5.41 2.48 -17.01
N LEU A 19 -5.73 3.21 -15.95
CA LEU A 19 -4.82 4.12 -15.26
C LEU A 19 -4.45 3.57 -13.88
N VAL A 20 -3.15 3.42 -13.63
CA VAL A 20 -2.60 3.11 -12.29
C VAL A 20 -1.78 4.30 -11.83
N SER A 21 -2.11 4.85 -10.66
CA SER A 21 -1.44 6.04 -10.13
C SER A 21 -1.50 6.08 -8.60
N THR A 22 -0.59 6.84 -8.00
CA THR A 22 -0.68 7.20 -6.58
C THR A 22 -1.67 8.35 -6.37
N PRO A 23 -2.31 8.46 -5.19
CA PRO A 23 -3.36 9.44 -4.93
C PRO A 23 -2.94 10.88 -5.24
N LEU A 24 -1.79 11.31 -4.70
CA LEU A 24 -1.31 12.69 -4.87
C LEU A 24 -1.04 13.05 -6.34
N ARG A 25 -0.51 12.11 -7.12
CA ARG A 25 -0.24 12.34 -8.55
C ARG A 25 -1.54 12.43 -9.34
N LEU A 26 -2.51 11.58 -9.01
CA LEU A 26 -3.80 11.54 -9.68
C LEU A 26 -4.60 12.82 -9.40
N ASP A 27 -4.71 13.19 -8.14
CA ASP A 27 -5.41 14.39 -7.67
C ASP A 27 -4.78 15.69 -8.22
N HIS A 28 -3.46 15.74 -8.36
CA HIS A 28 -2.79 16.84 -9.07
C HIS A 28 -3.17 16.93 -10.56
N ALA A 29 -3.24 15.80 -11.26
CA ALA A 29 -3.64 15.75 -12.67
C ALA A 29 -5.11 16.17 -12.88
N ILE A 30 -6.01 15.74 -11.97
CA ILE A 30 -7.41 16.17 -11.95
C ILE A 30 -7.52 17.68 -11.75
N ARG A 31 -6.81 18.25 -10.76
CA ARG A 31 -6.84 19.70 -10.48
C ARG A 31 -6.34 20.54 -11.64
N LYS A 32 -5.33 20.07 -12.38
CA LYS A 32 -4.83 20.74 -13.58
C LYS A 32 -5.77 20.64 -14.79
N ARG A 33 -6.86 19.87 -14.67
CA ARG A 33 -7.78 19.53 -15.77
C ARG A 33 -7.08 18.85 -16.94
N ASP A 34 -6.03 18.09 -16.64
CA ASP A 34 -5.33 17.28 -17.63
C ASP A 34 -5.99 15.91 -17.79
N LEU A 35 -6.77 15.46 -16.80
CA LEU A 35 -7.43 14.17 -16.77
C LEU A 35 -8.91 14.31 -16.39
N ASP A 36 -9.79 13.70 -17.17
CA ASP A 36 -11.22 13.57 -16.87
C ASP A 36 -11.54 12.12 -16.44
N LEU A 37 -12.15 11.98 -15.25
CA LEU A 37 -12.55 10.69 -14.68
C LEU A 37 -14.07 10.47 -14.72
N SER A 38 -14.83 11.36 -15.37
CA SER A 38 -16.30 11.29 -15.45
C SER A 38 -16.83 10.00 -16.07
N ARG A 39 -16.03 9.35 -16.94
CA ARG A 39 -16.38 8.12 -17.65
C ARG A 39 -15.87 6.85 -16.97
N VAL A 40 -15.20 6.95 -15.83
CA VAL A 40 -14.65 5.79 -15.12
C VAL A 40 -15.79 4.90 -14.63
N GLU A 41 -15.74 3.62 -14.99
CA GLU A 41 -16.72 2.61 -14.57
C GLU A 41 -16.22 1.79 -13.37
N TYR A 42 -14.90 1.71 -13.18
CA TYR A 42 -14.27 0.92 -12.12
C TYR A 42 -13.24 1.75 -11.36
N LEU A 43 -13.42 1.86 -10.05
CA LEU A 43 -12.45 2.48 -9.14
C LEU A 43 -11.93 1.44 -8.16
N VAL A 44 -10.62 1.23 -8.16
CA VAL A 44 -9.94 0.28 -7.26
C VAL A 44 -9.06 1.04 -6.29
N LEU A 45 -9.30 0.86 -4.99
CA LEU A 45 -8.50 1.40 -3.90
C LEU A 45 -7.73 0.24 -3.27
N ASP A 46 -6.44 0.14 -3.56
CA ASP A 46 -5.55 -0.86 -2.96
C ASP A 46 -4.82 -0.29 -1.74
N GLU A 47 -4.39 -1.16 -0.82
CA GLU A 47 -3.77 -0.78 0.47
C GLU A 47 -4.57 0.30 1.22
N SER A 48 -5.88 0.10 1.32
CA SER A 48 -6.78 1.15 1.78
C SER A 48 -6.48 1.65 3.20
N ASP A 49 -5.93 0.79 4.06
CA ASP A 49 -5.50 1.17 5.40
C ASP A 49 -4.42 2.28 5.39
N LYS A 50 -3.58 2.33 4.36
CA LYS A 50 -2.66 3.44 4.10
C LYS A 50 -3.32 4.65 3.47
N LEU A 51 -4.28 4.43 2.59
CA LEU A 51 -5.02 5.52 1.92
C LEU A 51 -5.92 6.31 2.88
N PHE A 52 -6.33 5.72 4.00
CA PHE A 52 -7.19 6.35 5.01
C PHE A 52 -6.44 6.88 6.24
N GLU A 53 -5.11 6.93 6.21
CA GLU A 53 -4.34 7.69 7.19
C GLU A 53 -4.67 9.20 7.08
N LEU A 54 -4.59 9.94 8.20
CA LEU A 54 -5.10 11.33 8.36
C LEU A 54 -4.63 12.32 7.27
N GLY A 55 -3.55 12.04 6.53
CA GLY A 55 -3.02 12.90 5.47
C GLY A 55 -3.63 12.68 4.07
N PHE A 56 -4.35 11.58 3.81
CA PHE A 56 -4.78 11.22 2.45
C PHE A 56 -6.29 11.24 2.25
N VAL A 57 -7.09 11.30 3.32
CA VAL A 57 -8.56 11.23 3.24
C VAL A 57 -9.14 12.31 2.31
N GLU A 58 -8.68 13.55 2.42
CA GLU A 58 -9.17 14.66 1.59
C GLU A 58 -8.83 14.47 0.10
N VAL A 59 -7.65 13.92 -0.18
CA VAL A 59 -7.18 13.60 -1.54
C VAL A 59 -8.03 12.47 -2.14
N ILE A 60 -8.32 11.44 -1.35
CA ILE A 60 -9.17 10.32 -1.79
C ILE A 60 -10.60 10.80 -2.04
N ASP A 61 -11.15 11.63 -1.15
CA ASP A 61 -12.48 12.22 -1.33
C ASP A 61 -12.57 13.07 -2.62
N SER A 62 -11.53 13.86 -2.91
CA SER A 62 -11.40 14.60 -4.18
C SER A 62 -11.44 13.67 -5.40
N ILE A 63 -10.66 12.58 -5.38
CA ILE A 63 -10.63 11.59 -6.47
C ILE A 63 -11.98 10.89 -6.63
N VAL A 64 -12.59 10.44 -5.53
CA VAL A 64 -13.89 9.76 -5.55
C VAL A 64 -14.97 10.68 -6.12
N LYS A 65 -14.95 11.97 -5.79
CA LYS A 65 -15.87 12.98 -6.34
C LYS A 65 -15.64 13.25 -7.83
N ALA A 66 -14.39 13.21 -8.29
CA ALA A 66 -14.07 13.35 -9.71
C ALA A 66 -14.62 12.18 -10.55
N CYS A 67 -14.71 10.99 -9.96
CA CYS A 67 -15.36 9.81 -10.54
C CYS A 67 -16.89 9.90 -10.43
N SER A 68 -17.51 10.75 -11.26
CA SER A 68 -18.93 11.11 -11.16
C SER A 68 -19.91 10.14 -11.84
N ASN A 69 -19.44 9.03 -12.42
CA ASN A 69 -20.30 8.04 -13.05
C ASN A 69 -21.25 7.38 -12.03
N PRO A 70 -22.59 7.44 -12.20
CA PRO A 70 -23.54 6.87 -11.25
C PRO A 70 -23.49 5.33 -11.19
N SER A 71 -23.02 4.67 -12.25
CA SER A 71 -22.90 3.22 -12.34
C SER A 71 -21.51 2.71 -11.95
N ILE A 72 -20.69 3.55 -11.29
CA ILE A 72 -19.33 3.18 -10.92
C ILE A 72 -19.29 2.03 -9.91
N ILE A 73 -18.46 1.04 -10.21
CA ILE A 73 -18.16 -0.07 -9.31
C ILE A 73 -16.89 0.28 -8.53
N ARG A 74 -17.02 0.37 -7.20
CA ARG A 74 -15.91 0.68 -6.30
C ARG A 74 -15.45 -0.61 -5.60
N SER A 75 -14.15 -0.89 -5.65
CA SER A 75 -13.53 -2.01 -4.94
C SER A 75 -12.44 -1.49 -4.01
N LEU A 76 -12.41 -2.02 -2.80
CA LEU A 76 -11.45 -1.64 -1.77
C LEU A 76 -10.73 -2.89 -1.26
N PHE A 77 -9.41 -2.88 -1.34
CA PHE A 77 -8.54 -3.95 -0.89
C PHE A 77 -7.69 -3.44 0.28
N SER A 78 -7.61 -4.24 1.33
CA SER A 78 -6.86 -3.89 2.53
C SER A 78 -6.38 -5.14 3.24
N ALA A 79 -5.13 -5.13 3.69
CA ALA A 79 -4.60 -6.18 4.54
C ALA A 79 -5.20 -6.11 5.95
N THR A 80 -5.43 -4.89 6.45
CA THR A 80 -6.08 -4.64 7.74
C THR A 80 -7.32 -3.76 7.57
N LEU A 81 -8.32 -3.96 8.43
CA LEU A 81 -9.53 -3.14 8.41
C LEU A 81 -9.96 -2.83 9.85
N PRO A 82 -9.29 -1.89 10.53
CA PRO A 82 -9.74 -1.39 11.83
C PRO A 82 -11.07 -0.63 11.68
N GLU A 83 -11.81 -0.49 12.78
CA GLU A 83 -13.16 0.08 12.77
C GLU A 83 -13.23 1.50 12.16
N THR A 84 -12.22 2.34 12.39
CA THR A 84 -12.13 3.69 11.83
C THR A 84 -12.07 3.67 10.30
N ILE A 85 -11.26 2.77 9.74
CA ILE A 85 -11.12 2.63 8.28
C ILE A 85 -12.37 1.97 7.70
N GLU A 86 -12.98 1.03 8.41
CA GLU A 86 -14.25 0.43 8.01
C GLU A 86 -15.37 1.47 7.92
N ALA A 87 -15.43 2.41 8.86
CA ALA A 87 -16.41 3.50 8.83
C ALA A 87 -16.22 4.42 7.61
N LEU A 88 -14.97 4.78 7.27
CA LEU A 88 -14.65 5.57 6.07
C LEU A 88 -14.94 4.81 4.78
N ALA A 89 -14.62 3.52 4.73
CA ALA A 89 -14.93 2.68 3.58
C ALA A 89 -16.43 2.66 3.27
N ARG A 90 -17.29 2.66 4.30
CA ARG A 90 -18.76 2.71 4.15
C ARG A 90 -19.30 4.03 3.63
N THR A 91 -18.58 5.15 3.80
CA THR A 91 -19.02 6.43 3.22
C THR A 91 -18.74 6.49 1.72
N ILE A 92 -17.71 5.80 1.26
CA ILE A 92 -17.29 5.76 -0.15
C ILE A 92 -18.01 4.64 -0.93
N MET A 93 -18.29 3.51 -0.30
CA MET A 93 -18.91 2.36 -0.96
C MET A 93 -20.43 2.32 -0.77
N HIS A 94 -21.17 2.04 -1.85
CA HIS A 94 -22.61 1.81 -1.81
C HIS A 94 -22.88 0.30 -1.91
N ASP A 95 -23.62 -0.27 -0.95
CA ASP A 95 -24.04 -1.68 -0.92
C ASP A 95 -22.90 -2.70 -1.15
N ALA A 96 -21.74 -2.48 -0.52
CA ALA A 96 -20.56 -3.31 -0.75
C ALA A 96 -20.64 -4.68 -0.07
N VAL A 97 -20.27 -5.72 -0.83
CA VAL A 97 -20.08 -7.07 -0.31
C VAL A 97 -18.71 -7.18 0.37
N ARG A 98 -18.71 -7.59 1.64
CA ARG A 98 -17.49 -7.80 2.42
C ARG A 98 -16.98 -9.22 2.27
N ILE A 99 -15.75 -9.36 1.75
CA ILE A 99 -15.05 -10.65 1.66
C ILE A 99 -13.83 -10.59 2.59
N ILE A 100 -13.69 -11.56 3.48
CA ILE A 100 -12.53 -11.69 4.37
C ILE A 100 -11.89 -13.05 4.10
N VAL A 101 -10.60 -13.04 3.76
CA VAL A 101 -9.82 -14.26 3.56
C VAL A 101 -8.93 -14.47 4.78
N GLY A 102 -9.09 -15.61 5.46
CA GLY A 102 -8.32 -15.97 6.67
C GLY A 102 -8.96 -15.49 7.99
N ARG A 103 -8.22 -15.65 9.09
CA ARG A 103 -8.67 -15.21 10.43
C ARG A 103 -8.07 -13.83 10.76
N LYS A 104 -8.88 -12.94 11.33
CA LYS A 104 -8.42 -11.65 11.87
C LYS A 104 -7.27 -11.89 12.86
N ASN A 105 -6.15 -11.18 12.68
CA ASN A 105 -5.04 -11.09 13.64
C ASN A 105 -4.24 -12.37 13.95
N SER A 106 -4.32 -13.42 13.14
CA SER A 106 -3.44 -14.59 13.32
C SER A 106 -2.19 -14.47 12.45
N ALA A 107 -1.00 -14.46 13.07
CA ALA A 107 0.24 -14.67 12.33
C ALA A 107 0.14 -15.97 11.52
N SER A 108 0.63 -15.95 10.28
CA SER A 108 0.57 -17.12 9.41
C SER A 108 1.22 -18.32 10.12
N SER A 109 0.46 -19.42 10.26
CA SER A 109 0.97 -20.67 10.83
C SER A 109 2.11 -21.27 10.00
N MET A 110 2.29 -20.79 8.76
CA MET A 110 3.39 -21.17 7.88
C MET A 110 4.71 -20.48 8.24
N ILE A 111 4.68 -19.38 9.00
CA ILE A 111 5.88 -18.65 9.40
C ILE A 111 6.40 -19.24 10.70
N LYS A 112 7.57 -19.90 10.64
CA LYS A 112 8.30 -20.34 11.83
C LYS A 112 8.98 -19.13 12.47
N GLN A 113 8.56 -18.80 13.69
CA GLN A 113 9.12 -17.69 14.47
C GLN A 113 9.97 -18.25 15.62
N LYS A 114 11.19 -17.74 15.81
CA LYS A 114 12.12 -18.15 16.87
C LYS A 114 12.58 -16.90 17.63
N LEU A 115 12.42 -16.90 18.95
CA LEU A 115 12.94 -15.84 19.82
C LEU A 115 14.32 -16.27 20.35
N ILE A 116 15.35 -15.44 20.16
CA ILE A 116 16.71 -15.72 20.62
C ILE A 116 17.12 -14.65 21.62
N PHE A 117 17.43 -15.05 22.85
CA PHE A 117 17.96 -14.16 23.87
C PHE A 117 19.46 -13.97 23.66
N ALA A 118 19.88 -12.73 23.37
CA ALA A 118 21.27 -12.40 23.04
C ALA A 118 22.09 -11.86 24.24
N GLY A 119 21.45 -11.60 25.38
CA GLY A 119 22.07 -11.07 26.61
C GLY A 119 22.53 -9.61 26.51
N THR A 120 23.45 -9.32 25.57
CA THR A 120 24.03 -7.99 25.35
C THR A 120 23.85 -7.55 23.89
N GLU A 121 24.07 -6.27 23.62
CA GLU A 121 24.00 -5.74 22.25
C GLU A 121 25.03 -6.41 21.31
N ARG A 122 26.27 -6.60 21.78
CA ARG A 122 27.31 -7.36 21.05
C ARG A 122 26.92 -8.82 20.83
N GLY A 123 26.20 -9.41 21.78
CA GLY A 123 25.67 -10.77 21.67
C GLY A 123 24.68 -10.94 20.51
N LYS A 124 23.99 -9.87 20.07
CA LYS A 124 23.05 -9.93 18.93
C LYS A 124 23.77 -10.30 17.64
N LEU A 125 24.97 -9.74 17.40
CA LEU A 125 25.77 -10.07 16.22
C LEU A 125 26.20 -11.53 16.21
N ILE A 126 26.58 -12.07 17.37
CA ILE A 126 26.97 -13.48 17.51
C ILE A 126 25.76 -14.39 17.25
N ALA A 127 24.61 -14.08 17.85
CA ALA A 127 23.36 -14.82 17.66
C ALA A 127 22.86 -14.77 16.21
N LEU A 128 22.95 -13.61 15.54
CA LEU A 128 22.63 -13.48 14.12
C LEU A 128 23.57 -14.32 13.26
N ARG A 129 24.88 -14.24 13.50
CA ARG A 129 25.87 -15.04 12.75
C ARG A 129 25.62 -16.53 12.89
N GLN A 130 25.30 -17.00 14.10
CA GLN A 130 24.91 -18.41 14.32
C GLN A 130 23.63 -18.77 13.57
N SER A 131 22.64 -17.88 13.54
CA SER A 131 21.38 -18.11 12.82
C SER A 131 21.59 -18.25 11.31
N PHE A 132 22.48 -17.46 10.70
CA PHE A 132 22.83 -17.63 9.27
C PHE A 132 23.62 -18.92 9.01
N ALA A 133 24.46 -19.35 9.95
CA ALA A 133 25.21 -20.60 9.81
C ALA A 133 24.29 -21.84 9.90
N GLU A 134 23.15 -21.74 10.58
CA GLU A 134 22.12 -22.81 10.64
C GLU A 134 21.34 -22.95 9.31
N VAL A 135 21.26 -21.90 8.48
CA VAL A 135 20.49 -21.90 7.23
C VAL A 135 21.41 -22.27 6.06
N CYS A 136 21.47 -23.55 5.73
CA CYS A 136 22.48 -24.08 4.82
C CYS A 136 22.24 -23.74 3.32
N CYS A 137 21.04 -23.33 2.88
CA CYS A 137 20.78 -23.18 1.42
C CYS A 137 19.79 -22.09 0.97
N ASP A 138 19.23 -21.23 1.84
CA ASP A 138 18.22 -20.24 1.41
C ASP A 138 18.69 -18.79 1.54
N LEU A 139 18.32 -17.96 0.55
CA LEU A 139 18.55 -16.52 0.53
C LEU A 139 17.96 -15.89 1.80
N SER A 140 18.84 -15.46 2.72
CA SER A 140 18.45 -14.98 4.03
C SER A 140 18.53 -13.46 4.09
N LEU A 141 17.41 -12.76 4.35
CA LEU A 141 17.37 -11.30 4.52
C LEU A 141 17.48 -10.94 6.01
N ALA A 142 18.49 -10.15 6.37
CA ALA A 142 18.65 -9.57 7.71
C ALA A 142 18.18 -8.10 7.70
N VAL A 143 17.25 -7.74 8.58
CA VAL A 143 16.82 -6.33 8.76
C VAL A 143 17.13 -5.91 10.20
N SER A 144 17.95 -4.87 10.36
CA SER A 144 18.26 -4.26 11.66
C SER A 144 17.68 -2.85 11.70
N PHE A 145 16.84 -2.57 12.68
CA PHE A 145 16.34 -1.22 12.94
C PHE A 145 17.21 -0.53 14.00
N SER A 146 17.89 0.55 13.61
CA SER A 146 18.65 1.42 14.51
C SER A 146 17.88 2.71 14.75
N TRP A 147 17.64 3.08 16.00
CA TRP A 147 17.08 4.38 16.40
C TRP A 147 18.14 5.49 16.57
N PHE A 148 19.39 5.22 16.17
CA PHE A 148 20.49 6.20 16.10
C PHE A 148 21.15 6.19 14.71
N PRO A 149 21.81 7.30 14.28
CA PRO A 149 22.38 7.41 12.94
C PRO A 149 23.38 6.28 12.69
N CYS A 150 23.23 5.59 11.56
CA CYS A 150 24.03 4.45 11.14
C CYS A 150 25.53 4.67 11.34
N ILE A 151 26.16 3.89 12.22
CA ILE A 151 27.59 3.58 12.10
C ILE A 151 27.72 2.44 11.09
N ARG A 152 28.40 2.76 9.99
CA ARG A 152 28.77 1.89 8.88
C ARG A 152 29.53 0.67 9.40
N LEU A 153 28.92 -0.51 9.33
CA LEU A 153 29.64 -1.78 9.45
C LEU A 153 30.18 -2.14 8.06
N PHE A 154 31.51 -2.23 7.95
CA PHE A 154 32.21 -2.85 6.83
C PHE A 154 32.04 -4.38 6.90
#